data_AF-A0A2R4NHD2-F1
#
_entry.id   AF-A0A2R4NHD2-F1
#
_cell.length_a   1.000
_cell.length_b   1.000
_cell.length_c   1.000
_cell.angle_alpha   90.00
_cell.angle_beta   90.00
_cell.angle_gamma   90.00
#
_symmetry.space_group_name_H-M   'P 1'
#
loop_
_entity.id
_entity.type
_entity.pdbx_description
1 polymer ?
#
loop_
_entity_poly.entity_id
_entity_poly.type
_entity_poly.pdbx_seq_one_letter_code
_entity_poly.pdbx_strand_id
1 'polypeptide(L)'
;MVRLRREGANKGTEVPEIILLNSHDGSSSYQMIPGMFRFVCTNGLVCGTSFGEIRVPHKGDIVGRVIEGAYEVLGIFDKITEGVDVMKSIALTKEEQRLFGQAALTYRYEDENKSPVSIEQIIHPRRYEDKKDDIWTTYQRVQENLIKGGLPGRTEKGKRTTTRPVKAIDGDVKLNKALWLIAEKFRTLKG
;
A
#
# COMPACT_ATOMS: atom_id res chain seq x y z
N MET A 1 5.37 -15.19 1.20
CA MET A 1 5.13 -13.98 2.00
C MET A 1 4.33 -14.36 3.23
N VAL A 2 4.78 -13.96 4.42
CA VAL A 2 4.08 -14.16 5.70
C VAL A 2 3.79 -12.77 6.28
N ARG A 3 2.60 -12.56 6.86
CA ARG A 3 2.22 -11.31 7.51
C ARG A 3 1.96 -11.56 8.99
N LEU A 4 2.74 -10.91 9.86
CA LEU A 4 2.67 -11.04 11.31
C LEU A 4 2.00 -9.81 11.90
N ARG A 5 1.04 -10.03 12.79
CA ARG A 5 0.26 -8.99 13.47
C ARG A 5 0.19 -9.33 14.95
N ARG A 6 0.19 -8.29 15.79
CA ARG A 6 0.02 -8.47 17.23
C ARG A 6 -1.42 -8.90 17.54
N GLU A 7 -1.56 -9.93 18.34
CA GLU A 7 -2.86 -10.39 18.85
C GLU A 7 -3.46 -9.36 19.81
N GLY A 8 -4.80 -9.22 19.80
CA GLY A 8 -5.52 -8.30 20.69
C GLY A 8 -5.69 -6.87 20.16
N ALA A 9 -5.23 -6.57 18.94
CA ALA A 9 -5.50 -5.28 18.32
C ALA A 9 -6.99 -5.16 17.91
N ASN A 10 -7.58 -3.98 18.15
CA ASN A 10 -9.02 -3.76 18.01
C ASN A 10 -9.51 -4.06 16.57
N LYS A 11 -10.52 -4.93 16.47
CA LYS A 11 -11.24 -5.19 15.20
C LYS A 11 -11.99 -3.93 14.79
N GLY A 12 -11.38 -3.12 13.92
CA GLY A 12 -11.98 -1.89 13.40
C GLY A 12 -10.97 -0.78 13.08
N THR A 13 -9.75 -0.86 13.63
CA THR A 13 -8.69 0.13 13.41
C THR A 13 -7.63 -0.39 12.43
N GLU A 14 -6.83 0.50 11.87
CA GLU A 14 -5.57 0.11 11.24
C GLU A 14 -4.60 -0.42 12.31
N VAL A 15 -3.86 -1.48 11.98
CA VAL A 15 -2.87 -2.07 12.89
C VAL A 15 -1.53 -2.24 12.19
N PRO A 16 -0.42 -1.93 12.84
CA PRO A 16 0.90 -2.25 12.30
C PRO A 16 1.06 -3.75 12.07
N GLU A 17 1.72 -4.10 10.96
CA GLU A 17 2.08 -5.48 10.64
C GLU A 17 3.52 -5.59 10.13
N ILE A 18 4.14 -6.74 10.35
CA ILE A 18 5.43 -7.08 9.74
C ILE A 18 5.18 -8.03 8.57
N ILE A 19 5.68 -7.66 7.40
CA ILE A 19 5.59 -8.45 6.19
C ILE A 19 6.96 -9.10 5.95
N LEU A 20 7.00 -10.42 6.08
CA LEU A 20 8.18 -11.22 5.81
C LEU A 20 8.15 -11.73 4.38
N LEU A 21 9.19 -11.36 3.64
CA LEU A 21 9.44 -11.76 2.26
C LEU A 21 10.68 -12.62 2.19
N ASN A 22 10.59 -13.79 1.59
CA ASN A 22 11.73 -14.68 1.42
C ASN A 22 11.72 -15.20 -0.01
N SER A 23 12.90 -15.31 -0.61
CA SER A 23 13.08 -15.95 -1.91
C SER A 23 13.39 -17.42 -1.70
N HIS A 24 12.58 -18.26 -2.34
CA HIS A 24 12.61 -19.71 -2.16
C HIS A 24 13.89 -20.37 -2.71
N ASP A 25 14.67 -19.68 -3.53
CA ASP A 25 15.89 -20.17 -4.16
C ASP A 25 17.18 -19.80 -3.39
N GLY A 26 17.07 -19.08 -2.26
CA GLY A 26 18.21 -18.65 -1.45
C GLY A 26 19.15 -17.63 -2.13
N SER A 27 18.75 -17.08 -3.28
CA SER A 27 19.58 -16.16 -4.08
C SER A 27 19.54 -14.71 -3.59
N SER A 28 18.57 -14.36 -2.75
CA SER A 28 18.40 -13.03 -2.18
C SER A 28 18.05 -13.09 -0.70
N SER A 29 18.60 -12.18 0.11
CA SER A 29 18.24 -11.98 1.51
C SER A 29 16.74 -11.97 1.75
N TYR A 30 16.28 -12.58 2.84
CA TYR A 30 14.90 -12.37 3.27
C TYR A 30 14.72 -10.93 3.78
N GLN A 31 13.52 -10.40 3.61
CA GLN A 31 13.16 -9.02 3.89
C GLN A 31 12.11 -8.95 5.00
N MET A 32 12.28 -8.00 5.91
CA MET A 32 11.26 -7.60 6.87
C MET A 32 10.80 -6.20 6.47
N ILE A 33 9.51 -6.07 6.16
CA ILE A 33 8.94 -4.82 5.68
C ILE A 33 7.82 -4.39 6.64
N PRO A 34 7.84 -3.16 7.17
CA PRO A 34 6.72 -2.65 7.94
C PRO A 34 5.50 -2.44 7.03
N GLY A 35 4.31 -2.64 7.59
CA GLY A 35 3.05 -2.47 6.90
C GLY A 35 1.95 -2.03 7.84
N MET A 36 0.80 -1.68 7.25
CA MET A 36 -0.42 -1.39 7.99
C MET A 36 -1.53 -2.27 7.46
N PHE A 37 -2.17 -3.02 8.33
CA PHE A 37 -3.33 -3.82 7.99
C PHE A 37 -4.61 -3.08 8.36
N ARG A 38 -5.56 -3.00 7.44
CA ARG A 38 -6.88 -2.42 7.71
C ARG A 38 -7.95 -3.50 7.65
N PHE A 39 -8.57 -3.78 8.81
CA PHE A 39 -9.55 -4.85 8.97
C PHE A 39 -10.79 -4.68 8.08
N VAL A 40 -11.26 -3.45 7.88
CA VAL A 40 -12.50 -3.16 7.15
C VAL A 40 -12.42 -3.61 5.67
N CYS A 41 -11.23 -3.61 5.07
CA CYS A 41 -11.02 -4.13 3.72
C CYS A 41 -10.43 -5.52 3.63
N THR A 42 -9.97 -6.10 4.74
CA THR A 42 -9.01 -7.20 4.71
C THR A 42 -7.82 -6.92 3.76
N ASN A 43 -7.43 -5.64 3.61
CA ASN A 43 -6.27 -5.24 2.83
C ASN A 43 -5.08 -5.03 3.75
N GLY A 44 -4.01 -5.78 3.52
CA GLY A 44 -2.71 -5.47 4.10
C GLY A 44 -1.95 -4.53 3.19
N LEU A 45 -1.57 -3.37 3.71
CA LEU A 45 -0.77 -2.37 3.03
C LEU A 45 0.70 -2.63 3.33
N VAL A 46 1.54 -2.46 2.30
CA VAL A 46 2.98 -2.34 2.51
C VAL A 46 3.28 -0.85 2.67
N CYS A 47 3.73 -0.45 3.85
CA CYS A 47 4.03 0.95 4.16
C CYS A 47 5.55 1.14 4.05
N GLY A 48 5.99 2.07 3.21
CA GLY A 48 7.40 2.43 3.13
C GLY A 48 7.87 2.70 1.70
N THR A 49 8.68 3.74 1.57
CA THR A 49 9.80 3.73 0.63
C THR A 49 10.92 2.85 1.23
N SER A 50 12.11 2.82 0.67
CA SER A 50 13.27 2.10 1.23
C SER A 50 13.61 2.39 2.71
N PHE A 51 12.89 3.30 3.38
CA PHE A 51 12.88 3.49 4.82
C PHE A 51 12.18 2.33 5.53
N GLY A 52 12.97 1.39 6.05
CA GLY A 52 12.52 0.34 6.96
C GLY A 52 12.45 -1.07 6.38
N GLU A 53 12.80 -1.27 5.11
CA GLU A 53 13.04 -2.61 4.59
C GLU A 53 14.36 -3.13 5.15
N ILE A 54 14.27 -4.12 6.02
CA ILE A 54 15.44 -4.76 6.59
C ILE A 54 15.76 -5.99 5.79
N ARG A 55 16.98 -6.04 5.27
CA ARG A 55 17.51 -7.18 4.52
C ARG A 55 18.38 -8.01 5.42
N VAL A 56 17.97 -9.24 5.65
CA VAL A 56 18.73 -10.18 6.48
C VAL A 56 19.37 -11.23 5.57
N PRO A 57 20.72 -11.27 5.51
CA PRO A 57 21.42 -12.26 4.70
C PRO A 57 21.16 -13.69 5.16
N HIS A 58 21.28 -14.65 4.24
CA HIS A 58 21.16 -16.08 4.53
C HIS A 58 22.45 -16.72 5.07
N LYS A 59 23.47 -15.93 5.41
CA LYS A 59 24.78 -16.39 5.91
C LYS A 59 25.28 -15.49 7.04
N GLY A 60 26.06 -16.07 7.95
CA GLY A 60 26.59 -15.38 9.14
C GLY A 60 25.67 -15.56 10.37
N ASP A 61 25.72 -14.62 11.31
CA ASP A 61 24.79 -14.59 12.44
C ASP A 61 23.40 -14.15 11.99
N ILE A 62 22.62 -15.12 11.53
CA ILE A 62 21.25 -14.89 11.06
C ILE A 62 20.37 -14.48 12.23
N VAL A 63 20.48 -15.18 13.38
CA VAL A 63 19.60 -14.99 14.53
C VAL A 63 19.74 -13.59 15.11
N GLY A 64 20.97 -13.11 15.34
CA GLY A 64 21.22 -11.75 15.82
C GLY A 64 20.63 -10.69 14.89
N ARG A 65 20.86 -10.83 13.58
CA ARG A 65 20.31 -9.90 12.58
C ARG A 65 18.78 -9.92 12.46
N VAL A 66 18.14 -11.08 12.69
CA VAL A 66 16.68 -11.17 12.77
C VAL A 66 16.17 -10.35 13.95
N ILE A 67 16.81 -10.51 15.11
CA ILE A 67 16.41 -9.86 16.36
C ILE A 67 16.58 -8.34 16.25
N GLU A 68 17.77 -7.89 15.81
CA GLU A 68 18.05 -6.47 15.58
C GLU A 68 17.06 -5.86 14.59
N GLY A 69 16.83 -6.56 13.47
CA GLY A 69 15.88 -6.09 12.49
C GLY A 69 14.45 -6.02 13.02
N ALA A 70 14.03 -6.96 13.87
CA ALA A 70 12.71 -6.88 14.49
C ALA A 70 12.57 -5.62 15.37
N TYR A 71 13.60 -5.26 16.15
CA TYR A 71 13.59 -4.03 16.95
C TYR A 71 13.59 -2.77 16.09
N GLU A 72 14.36 -2.74 15.00
CA GLU A 72 14.35 -1.64 14.04
C GLU A 72 12.97 -1.46 13.40
N VAL A 73 12.31 -2.54 12.96
CA VAL A 73 10.95 -2.48 12.40
C VAL A 73 9.95 -1.93 13.42
N LEU A 74 10.05 -2.34 14.68
CA LEU A 74 9.18 -1.83 15.74
C LEU A 74 9.33 -0.31 15.93
N GLY A 75 10.55 0.22 15.90
CA GLY A 75 10.78 1.67 15.99
C GLY A 75 10.25 2.48 14.79
N ILE A 76 9.94 1.81 13.68
CA ILE A 76 9.37 2.46 12.48
C ILE A 76 7.84 2.51 12.55
N PHE A 77 7.21 1.61 13.32
CA PHE A 77 5.76 1.57 13.45
C PHE A 77 5.17 2.84 14.07
N ASP A 78 5.85 3.44 15.04
CA ASP A 78 5.40 4.70 15.62
C ASP A 78 5.35 5.80 14.56
N LYS A 79 6.41 5.93 13.75
CA LYS A 79 6.47 6.90 12.64
C LYS A 79 5.41 6.65 11.57
N ILE A 80 5.13 5.38 11.25
CA ILE A 80 4.08 5.03 10.28
C ILE A 80 2.72 5.41 10.85
N THR A 81 2.46 5.10 12.12
CA THR A 81 1.19 5.40 12.79
C THR A 81 0.96 6.91 12.86
N GLU A 82 1.96 7.68 13.26
CA GLU A 82 1.94 9.14 13.21
C GLU A 82 1.68 9.67 11.79
N GLY A 83 2.37 9.12 10.78
CA GLY A 83 2.16 9.48 9.38
C GLY A 83 0.72 9.25 8.92
N VAL A 84 0.14 8.11 9.30
CA VAL A 84 -1.27 7.78 9.03
C VAL A 84 -2.21 8.78 9.71
N ASP A 85 -1.97 9.13 10.97
CA ASP A 85 -2.82 10.08 11.70
C ASP A 85 -2.76 11.48 11.08
N VAL A 86 -1.57 11.94 10.66
CA VAL A 86 -1.42 13.18 9.91
C VAL A 86 -2.17 13.11 8.58
N MET A 87 -2.02 12.03 7.80
CA MET A 87 -2.76 11.87 6.54
C MET A 87 -4.28 11.89 6.73
N LYS A 88 -4.79 11.35 7.85
CA LYS A 88 -6.22 11.39 8.19
C LYS A 88 -6.71 12.79 8.56
N SER A 89 -5.83 13.67 9.03
CA SER A 89 -6.18 15.06 9.37
C SER A 89 -6.21 16.01 8.18
N ILE A 90 -5.58 15.65 7.05
CA ILE A 90 -5.47 16.51 5.87
C ILE A 90 -6.51 16.12 4.83
N ALA A 91 -7.49 17.01 4.62
CA ALA A 91 -8.52 16.83 3.60
C ALA A 91 -8.00 17.11 2.18
N LEU A 92 -8.49 16.34 1.21
CA LEU A 92 -8.29 16.52 -0.23
C LEU A 92 -9.57 17.02 -0.90
N THR A 93 -9.42 18.08 -1.69
CA THR A 93 -10.43 18.54 -2.64
C THR A 93 -10.66 17.48 -3.72
N LYS A 94 -11.77 17.61 -4.47
CA LYS A 94 -12.07 16.67 -5.57
C LYS A 94 -10.97 16.65 -6.63
N GLU A 95 -10.40 17.79 -6.97
CA GLU A 95 -9.28 17.91 -7.92
C GLU A 95 -8.04 17.17 -7.41
N GLU A 96 -7.70 17.33 -6.12
CA GLU A 96 -6.55 16.64 -5.52
C GLU A 96 -6.77 15.13 -5.43
N GLN A 97 -8.00 14.67 -5.15
CA GLN A 97 -8.33 13.25 -5.22
C GLN A 97 -8.16 12.70 -6.64
N ARG A 98 -8.58 13.45 -7.66
CA ARG A 98 -8.37 13.07 -9.07
C ARG A 98 -6.88 13.02 -9.41
N LEU A 99 -6.09 13.98 -8.95
CA LEU A 99 -4.64 14.01 -9.14
C LEU A 99 -3.95 12.80 -8.48
N PHE A 100 -4.39 12.41 -7.28
CA PHE A 100 -3.91 11.18 -6.64
C PHE A 100 -4.21 9.96 -7.53
N GLY A 101 -5.44 9.83 -7.99
CA GLY A 101 -5.86 8.74 -8.86
C GLY A 101 -5.10 8.70 -10.19
N GLN A 102 -4.89 9.86 -10.82
CA GLN A 102 -4.07 10.02 -12.02
C GLN A 102 -2.65 9.49 -11.80
N ALA A 103 -1.96 9.96 -10.76
CA ALA A 103 -0.61 9.48 -10.42
C ALA A 103 -0.57 7.96 -10.21
N ALA A 104 -1.59 7.39 -9.58
CA ALA A 104 -1.71 5.96 -9.37
C ALA A 104 -1.93 5.15 -10.66
N LEU A 105 -2.77 5.64 -11.59
CA LEU A 105 -2.97 5.01 -12.89
C LEU A 105 -1.73 5.08 -13.78
N THR A 106 -1.09 6.25 -13.84
CA THR A 106 0.18 6.44 -14.56
C THR A 106 1.23 5.46 -14.04
N TYR A 107 1.36 5.27 -12.72
CA TYR A 107 2.27 4.27 -12.18
C TYR A 107 1.90 2.84 -12.58
N ARG A 108 0.61 2.48 -12.52
CA ARG A 108 0.15 1.09 -12.74
C ARG A 108 0.20 0.65 -14.20
N TYR A 109 -0.06 1.58 -15.12
CA TYR A 109 -0.26 1.33 -16.55
C TYR A 109 0.74 2.09 -17.44
N GLU A 110 1.77 2.70 -16.85
CA GLU A 110 2.76 3.60 -17.47
C GLU A 110 2.18 4.92 -18.00
N ASP A 111 0.93 4.90 -18.44
CA ASP A 111 0.15 6.04 -18.92
C ASP A 111 -1.30 5.85 -18.47
N GLU A 112 -1.92 6.92 -17.95
CA GLU A 112 -3.32 6.90 -17.55
C GLU A 112 -4.26 6.64 -18.74
N ASN A 113 -3.89 7.04 -19.97
CA ASN A 113 -4.69 6.83 -21.18
C ASN A 113 -4.73 5.36 -21.60
N LYS A 114 -3.74 4.57 -21.15
CA LYS A 114 -3.70 3.12 -21.34
C LYS A 114 -4.49 2.37 -20.26
N SER A 115 -4.89 3.06 -19.19
CA SER A 115 -5.69 2.47 -18.13
C SER A 115 -7.03 2.01 -18.69
N PRO A 116 -7.46 0.77 -18.39
CA PRO A 116 -8.78 0.33 -18.79
C PRO A 116 -9.91 0.93 -17.95
N VAL A 117 -9.58 1.66 -16.88
CA VAL A 117 -10.52 2.24 -15.91
C VAL A 117 -10.26 3.73 -15.73
N SER A 118 -11.31 4.49 -15.41
CA SER A 118 -11.19 5.92 -15.15
C SER A 118 -10.68 6.23 -13.74
N ILE A 119 -10.21 7.46 -13.56
CA ILE A 119 -9.80 8.00 -12.25
C ILE A 119 -10.96 7.91 -11.25
N GLU A 120 -12.17 8.28 -11.67
CA GLU A 120 -13.38 8.23 -10.85
C GLU A 120 -13.66 6.82 -10.33
N GLN A 121 -13.44 5.79 -11.16
CA GLN A 121 -13.68 4.42 -10.75
C GLN A 121 -12.73 3.98 -9.63
N ILE A 122 -11.46 4.42 -9.66
CA ILE A 122 -10.47 4.00 -8.67
C ILE A 122 -10.52 4.83 -7.38
N ILE A 123 -10.96 6.09 -7.44
CA ILE A 123 -11.16 6.92 -6.23
C ILE A 123 -12.53 6.70 -5.59
N HIS A 124 -13.45 6.00 -6.28
CA HIS A 124 -14.77 5.70 -5.74
C HIS A 124 -14.66 4.67 -4.59
N PRO A 125 -15.27 4.94 -3.44
CA PRO A 125 -15.24 4.02 -2.32
C PRO A 125 -16.05 2.74 -2.62
N ARG A 126 -15.56 1.58 -2.16
CA ARG A 126 -16.31 0.32 -2.25
C ARG A 126 -17.37 0.16 -1.16
N ARG A 127 -17.26 0.95 -0.10
CA ARG A 127 -18.09 0.89 1.12
C ARG A 127 -18.22 2.26 1.79
N TYR A 128 -19.12 2.38 2.75
CA TYR A 128 -19.46 3.65 3.38
C TYR A 128 -18.34 4.22 4.26
N GLU A 129 -17.61 3.35 4.95
CA GLU A 129 -16.51 3.67 5.86
C GLU A 129 -15.34 4.39 5.17
N ASP A 130 -15.28 4.31 3.85
CA ASP A 130 -14.26 4.93 3.03
C ASP A 130 -14.71 6.26 2.43
N LYS A 131 -15.81 6.87 2.87
CA LYS A 131 -16.32 8.12 2.27
C LYS A 131 -15.56 9.39 2.65
N LYS A 132 -14.65 9.35 3.64
CA LYS A 132 -13.90 10.53 4.06
C LYS A 132 -12.92 10.98 2.99
N ASP A 133 -12.81 12.29 2.80
CA ASP A 133 -12.01 12.87 1.72
C ASP A 133 -10.58 13.21 2.14
N ASP A 134 -10.05 12.58 3.19
CA ASP A 134 -8.66 12.76 3.64
C ASP A 134 -7.65 11.94 2.81
N ILE A 135 -6.37 12.32 2.89
CA ILE A 135 -5.28 11.67 2.14
C ILE A 135 -5.28 10.16 2.37
N TRP A 136 -5.40 9.75 3.64
CA TRP A 136 -5.36 8.34 4.02
C TRP A 136 -6.48 7.57 3.36
N THR A 137 -7.71 8.06 3.48
CA THR A 137 -8.89 7.39 2.96
C THR A 137 -8.88 7.35 1.43
N THR A 138 -8.47 8.43 0.74
CA THR A 138 -8.29 8.43 -0.72
C THR A 138 -7.24 7.41 -1.17
N TYR A 139 -6.09 7.36 -0.50
CA TYR A 139 -5.05 6.35 -0.74
C TYR A 139 -5.63 4.93 -0.62
N GLN A 140 -6.38 4.65 0.45
CA GLN A 140 -6.98 3.35 0.70
C GLN A 140 -7.96 2.91 -0.38
N ARG A 141 -8.82 3.82 -0.86
CA ARG A 141 -9.76 3.53 -1.96
C ARG A 141 -9.01 3.14 -3.23
N VAL A 142 -8.01 3.94 -3.60
CA VAL A 142 -7.20 3.74 -4.81
C VAL A 142 -6.44 2.42 -4.72
N GLN A 143 -5.76 2.17 -3.61
CA GLN A 143 -5.05 0.92 -3.37
C GLN A 143 -5.97 -0.30 -3.51
N GLU A 144 -7.13 -0.27 -2.86
CA GLU A 144 -8.04 -1.42 -2.88
C GLU A 144 -8.54 -1.69 -4.29
N ASN A 145 -8.90 -0.64 -5.02
CA ASN A 145 -9.42 -0.75 -6.37
C ASN A 145 -8.38 -1.30 -7.36
N LEU A 146 -7.12 -0.90 -7.21
CA LEU A 146 -6.03 -1.38 -8.07
C LEU A 146 -5.56 -2.80 -7.70
N ILE A 147 -5.53 -3.13 -6.41
CA ILE A 147 -5.06 -4.45 -5.94
C ILE A 147 -6.11 -5.54 -6.16
N LYS A 148 -7.37 -5.30 -5.75
CA LYS A 148 -8.43 -6.30 -5.90
C LYS A 148 -8.90 -6.45 -7.35
N GLY A 149 -8.73 -5.41 -8.16
CA GLY A 149 -9.32 -5.38 -9.50
C GLY A 149 -10.85 -5.56 -9.45
N GLY A 150 -11.42 -6.19 -10.48
CA GLY A 150 -12.87 -6.41 -10.59
C GLY A 150 -13.65 -5.20 -11.11
N LEU A 151 -12.96 -4.13 -11.51
CA LEU A 151 -13.58 -2.95 -12.08
C LEU A 151 -13.88 -3.18 -13.57
N PRO A 152 -15.09 -2.87 -14.06
CA PRO A 152 -15.40 -2.90 -15.48
C PRO A 152 -14.63 -1.81 -16.20
N GLY A 153 -14.09 -2.13 -17.37
CA GLY A 153 -13.24 -1.21 -18.12
C GLY A 153 -13.27 -1.44 -19.62
N ARG A 154 -12.53 -0.62 -20.36
CA ARG A 154 -12.29 -0.80 -21.80
C ARG A 154 -10.80 -0.68 -22.10
N THR A 155 -10.27 -1.59 -22.90
CA THR A 155 -8.88 -1.48 -23.35
C THR A 155 -8.69 -0.25 -24.24
N GLU A 156 -7.44 0.11 -24.52
CA GLU A 156 -7.08 1.16 -25.50
C GLU A 156 -7.77 0.94 -26.87
N LYS A 157 -7.99 -0.32 -27.27
CA LYS A 157 -8.73 -0.69 -28.49
C LYS A 157 -10.26 -0.70 -28.33
N GLY A 158 -10.79 -0.17 -27.23
CA GLY A 158 -12.22 -0.09 -26.93
C GLY A 158 -12.90 -1.39 -26.50
N LYS A 159 -12.16 -2.50 -26.36
CA LYS A 159 -12.73 -3.81 -26.00
C LYS A 159 -13.12 -3.84 -24.52
N ARG A 160 -14.35 -4.31 -24.22
CA ARG A 160 -14.79 -4.52 -22.83
C ARG A 160 -13.85 -5.47 -22.10
N THR A 161 -13.50 -5.11 -20.87
CA THR A 161 -12.62 -5.89 -20.01
C THR A 161 -13.00 -5.69 -18.54
N THR A 162 -12.39 -6.48 -17.66
CA THR A 162 -12.47 -6.31 -16.21
C THR A 162 -11.05 -6.32 -15.66
N THR A 163 -10.73 -5.37 -14.78
CA THR A 163 -9.39 -5.31 -14.18
C THR A 163 -9.10 -6.58 -13.41
N ARG A 164 -7.89 -7.10 -13.55
CA ARG A 164 -7.46 -8.32 -12.86
C ARG A 164 -6.86 -7.97 -11.51
N PRO A 165 -7.05 -8.80 -10.47
CA PRO A 165 -6.36 -8.63 -9.20
C PRO A 165 -4.84 -8.77 -9.37
N VAL A 166 -4.08 -8.06 -8.56
CA VAL A 166 -2.63 -8.22 -8.47
C VAL A 166 -2.34 -9.48 -7.66
N LYS A 167 -1.85 -10.53 -8.34
CA LYS A 167 -1.54 -11.84 -7.72
C LYS A 167 -0.05 -12.03 -7.42
N ALA A 168 0.82 -11.38 -8.19
CA ALA A 168 2.26 -11.50 -8.03
C ALA A 168 2.70 -10.68 -6.81
N ILE A 169 3.45 -11.32 -5.91
CA ILE A 169 3.96 -10.71 -4.68
C ILE A 169 4.80 -9.46 -5.00
N ASP A 170 5.74 -9.55 -5.95
CA ASP A 170 6.58 -8.40 -6.32
C ASP A 170 5.76 -7.25 -6.88
N GLY A 171 4.69 -7.56 -7.62
CA GLY A 171 3.76 -6.57 -8.15
C GLY A 171 2.95 -5.89 -7.05
N ASP A 172 2.47 -6.67 -6.06
CA ASP A 172 1.76 -6.16 -4.88
C ASP A 172 2.65 -5.21 -4.07
N VAL A 173 3.87 -5.65 -3.75
CA VAL A 173 4.84 -4.85 -2.98
C VAL A 173 5.19 -3.57 -3.71
N LYS A 174 5.56 -3.63 -5.00
CA LYS A 174 5.93 -2.44 -5.78
C LYS A 174 4.79 -1.42 -5.85
N LEU A 175 3.57 -1.87 -6.12
CA LEU A 175 2.41 -0.98 -6.18
C LEU A 175 2.09 -0.34 -4.84
N ASN A 176 2.06 -1.10 -3.75
CA ASN A 176 1.79 -0.54 -2.42
C ASN A 176 2.84 0.51 -2.02
N LYS A 177 4.13 0.24 -2.26
CA LYS A 177 5.22 1.21 -1.99
C LYS A 177 5.06 2.50 -2.79
N ALA A 178 4.71 2.40 -4.07
CA ALA A 178 4.50 3.56 -4.92
C ALA A 178 3.31 4.41 -4.47
N LEU A 179 2.18 3.77 -4.14
CA LEU A 179 1.00 4.47 -3.67
C LEU A 179 1.24 5.15 -2.31
N TRP A 180 1.99 4.50 -1.40
CA TRP A 180 2.43 5.12 -0.15
C TRP A 180 3.28 6.37 -0.40
N LEU A 181 4.23 6.31 -1.33
CA LEU A 181 5.05 7.47 -1.70
C LEU A 181 4.21 8.61 -2.26
N ILE A 182 3.21 8.32 -3.10
CA ILE A 182 2.27 9.33 -3.59
C ILE A 182 1.56 9.98 -2.40
N ALA A 183 1.03 9.21 -1.46
CA ALA A 183 0.37 9.73 -0.27
C ALA A 183 1.29 10.61 0.60
N GLU A 184 2.53 10.20 0.82
CA GLU A 184 3.55 10.99 1.52
C GLU A 184 3.88 12.31 0.81
N LYS A 185 3.90 12.32 -0.53
CA LYS A 185 4.09 13.56 -1.31
C LYS A 185 2.92 14.52 -1.12
N PHE A 186 1.69 14.03 -1.15
CA PHE A 186 0.52 14.87 -0.83
C PHE A 186 0.58 15.40 0.60
N ARG A 187 0.97 14.55 1.56
CA ARG A 187 1.15 14.94 2.98
C ARG A 187 2.16 16.07 3.12
N THR A 188 3.31 15.96 2.45
CA THR A 188 4.38 16.96 2.51
C THR A 188 4.03 18.27 1.81
N LEU A 189 3.18 18.23 0.78
CA LEU A 189 2.80 19.44 0.03
C LEU A 189 1.64 20.21 0.68
N LYS A 190 0.80 19.55 1.50
CA LYS A 190 -0.35 20.18 2.16
C LYS A 190 -0.19 20.42 3.66
N GLY A 191 0.60 19.60 4.35
CA GLY A 191 0.89 19.73 5.79
C GLY A 191 2.05 20.67 6.02
#